data_AF-D8RVN3-F1
#
_entry.id   AF-D8RVN3-F1
#
_cell.length_a   1.000
_cell.length_b   1.000
_cell.length_c   1.000
_cell.angle_alpha   90.00
_cell.angle_beta   90.00
_cell.angle_gamma   90.00
#
_symmetry.space_group_name_H-M   'P 1'
#
loop_
_entity.id
_entity.type
_entity.pdbx_description
1 polymer ?
#
loop_
_entity_poly.entity_id
_entity_poly.type
_entity_poly.pdbx_seq_one_letter_code
_entity_poly.pdbx_strand_id
1 'polypeptide(L)'
;VSKMLDSYNLPQGMFPLPLVTDFSLDEEDGSFEMRLSRSCYAKLEEELLWYGEEIKGKVRSSRIEDLSGVQARELLVWLAVKGLHVDDPETGFVYLEIGLTYSRLSAQSFQEPPPCSD
;
A
#
# COMPACT_ATOMS: atom_id res chain seq x y z
N VAL A 1 -1.94 -12.11 -3.08
CA VAL A 1 -2.13 -10.64 -2.98
C VAL A 1 -3.30 -10.13 -3.79
N SER A 2 -3.27 -10.17 -5.13
CA SER A 2 -4.32 -9.57 -6.00
C SER A 2 -5.76 -9.96 -5.61
N LYS A 3 -6.02 -11.26 -5.39
CA LYS A 3 -7.32 -11.77 -4.91
C LYS A 3 -7.79 -11.12 -3.59
N MET A 4 -6.87 -10.89 -2.65
CA MET A 4 -7.18 -10.21 -1.38
C MET A 4 -7.56 -8.75 -1.65
N LEU A 5 -6.77 -8.03 -2.45
CA LEU A 5 -7.07 -6.64 -2.79
C LEU A 5 -8.46 -6.49 -3.42
N ASP A 6 -8.81 -7.36 -4.38
CA ASP A 6 -10.14 -7.37 -4.99
C ASP A 6 -11.25 -7.67 -3.97
N SER A 7 -11.05 -8.68 -3.12
CA SER A 7 -12.08 -9.12 -2.15
C SER A 7 -12.39 -8.05 -1.10
N TYR A 8 -11.44 -7.15 -0.85
CA TYR A 8 -11.58 -6.07 0.12
C TYR A 8 -11.72 -4.69 -0.54
N ASN A 9 -12.02 -4.62 -1.85
CA ASN A 9 -12.21 -3.36 -2.58
C ASN A 9 -11.01 -2.40 -2.49
N LEU A 10 -9.80 -2.95 -2.52
CA LEU A 10 -8.55 -2.21 -2.50
C LEU A 10 -7.93 -2.17 -3.90
N PRO A 11 -7.26 -1.06 -4.25
CA PRO A 11 -6.71 -0.92 -5.59
C PRO A 11 -5.46 -1.79 -5.78
N GLN A 12 -5.33 -2.39 -6.96
CA GLN A 12 -4.25 -3.33 -7.30
C GLN A 12 -2.87 -2.67 -7.31
N GLY A 13 -2.80 -1.38 -7.68
CA GLY A 13 -1.57 -0.62 -7.85
C GLY A 13 -0.94 -0.07 -6.58
N MET A 14 -1.37 -0.52 -5.40
CA MET A 14 -0.79 -0.08 -4.12
C MET A 14 0.54 -0.77 -3.81
N PHE A 15 0.74 -2.00 -4.29
CA PHE A 15 1.90 -2.82 -3.97
C PHE A 15 2.67 -3.20 -5.23
N PRO A 16 4.01 -3.39 -5.14
CA PRO A 16 4.82 -3.86 -6.25
C PRO A 16 4.62 -5.36 -6.48
N LEU A 17 3.43 -5.75 -6.95
CA LEU A 17 3.00 -7.14 -7.11
C LEU A 17 4.00 -8.04 -7.86
N PRO A 18 4.69 -7.59 -8.92
CA PRO A 18 5.68 -8.41 -9.62
C PRO A 18 6.89 -8.84 -8.77
N LEU A 19 7.19 -8.15 -7.67
CA LEU A 19 8.33 -8.46 -6.79
C LEU A 19 7.96 -9.40 -5.64
N VAL A 20 6.67 -9.70 -5.46
CA VAL A 20 6.18 -10.52 -4.35
C VAL A 20 6.63 -11.97 -4.53
N THR A 21 7.37 -12.48 -3.55
CA THR A 21 7.89 -13.85 -3.51
C THR A 21 7.08 -14.76 -2.60
N ASP A 22 6.47 -14.19 -1.56
CA ASP A 22 5.65 -14.93 -0.60
C ASP A 22 4.50 -14.06 -0.09
N PHE A 23 3.37 -14.69 0.22
CA PHE A 23 2.19 -14.01 0.75
C PHE A 23 1.35 -14.95 1.62
N SER A 24 0.94 -14.45 2.78
CA SER A 24 0.00 -15.11 3.67
C SER A 24 -1.09 -14.14 4.11
N LEU A 25 -2.30 -14.67 4.31
CA LEU A 25 -3.46 -13.96 4.83
C LEU A 25 -4.15 -14.86 5.84
N ASP A 26 -4.37 -14.34 7.03
CA ASP A 26 -5.29 -14.90 8.00
C ASP A 26 -6.70 -14.38 7.67
N GLU A 27 -7.59 -15.28 7.22
CA GLU A 27 -8.96 -14.91 6.86
C GLU A 27 -9.86 -14.66 8.10
N GLU A 28 -9.43 -15.07 9.30
CA GLU A 28 -10.20 -14.87 10.53
C GLU A 28 -10.08 -13.43 11.02
N ASP A 29 -8.86 -12.90 11.10
CA ASP A 29 -8.60 -11.56 11.65
C ASP A 29 -8.15 -10.52 10.60
N GLY A 30 -7.91 -10.95 9.35
CA GLY A 30 -7.49 -10.12 8.22
C GLY A 30 -6.01 -9.74 8.23
N SER A 31 -5.18 -10.30 9.13
CA SER A 31 -3.75 -10.03 9.15
C SER A 31 -3.07 -10.64 7.93
N PHE A 32 -2.19 -9.88 7.28
CA PHE A 32 -1.40 -10.37 6.15
C PHE A 32 0.09 -10.08 6.33
N GLU A 33 0.91 -10.95 5.76
CA GLU A 33 2.34 -10.75 5.57
C GLU A 33 2.68 -11.00 4.09
N MET A 34 3.51 -10.13 3.54
CA MET A 34 3.98 -10.19 2.16
C MET A 34 5.49 -9.99 2.14
N ARG A 35 6.19 -10.80 1.35
CA ARG A 35 7.63 -10.69 1.14
C ARG A 35 7.93 -10.28 -0.29
N LEU A 36 8.80 -9.29 -0.45
CA LEU A 36 9.34 -8.88 -1.73
C LEU A 36 10.72 -9.52 -1.94
N SER A 37 11.11 -9.73 -3.19
CA SER A 37 12.45 -10.21 -3.54
C SER A 37 13.57 -9.22 -3.21
N ARG A 38 13.23 -7.93 -3.09
CA ARG A 38 14.11 -6.82 -2.70
C ARG A 38 13.28 -5.63 -2.24
N SER A 39 13.88 -4.72 -1.47
CA SER A 39 13.29 -3.39 -1.25
C SER A 39 13.31 -2.56 -2.53
N CYS A 40 12.38 -1.62 -2.68
CA CYS A 40 12.35 -0.72 -3.82
C CYS A 40 11.71 0.63 -3.50
N TYR A 41 12.00 1.61 -4.34
CA TYR A 41 11.27 2.86 -4.41
C TYR A 41 10.21 2.80 -5.50
N ALA A 42 9.05 3.40 -5.24
CA ALA A 42 8.01 3.58 -6.23
C ALA A 42 7.42 4.99 -6.09
N LYS A 43 7.10 5.60 -7.23
CA LYS A 43 6.50 6.93 -7.27
C LYS A 43 5.04 6.82 -7.69
N LEU A 44 4.15 7.36 -6.87
CA LEU A 44 2.71 7.47 -7.13
C LEU A 44 2.34 8.94 -7.12
N GLU A 45 2.01 9.51 -8.29
CA GLU A 45 1.88 10.95 -8.47
C GLU A 45 3.15 11.69 -8.00
N GLU A 46 3.03 12.64 -7.07
CA GLU A 46 4.15 13.33 -6.43
C GLU A 46 4.74 12.56 -5.23
N GLU A 47 4.05 11.54 -4.74
CA GLU A 47 4.43 10.77 -3.55
C GLU A 47 5.56 9.76 -3.87
N LEU A 48 6.64 9.81 -3.09
CA LEU A 48 7.73 8.85 -3.21
C LEU A 48 7.66 7.86 -2.06
N LEU A 49 7.34 6.60 -2.40
CA LEU A 49 7.22 5.51 -1.45
C LEU A 49 8.46 4.62 -1.48
N TRP A 50 8.86 4.16 -0.30
CA TRP A 50 9.82 3.10 -0.11
C TRP A 50 9.12 1.87 0.45
N TYR A 51 9.35 0.73 -0.19
CA TYR A 51 8.85 -0.58 0.21
C TYR A 51 10.02 -1.43 0.69
N GLY A 52 9.93 -1.90 1.93
CA GLY A 52 10.83 -2.89 2.49
C GLY A 52 10.54 -4.30 1.98
N GLU A 53 11.44 -5.24 2.29
CA GLU A 53 11.29 -6.64 1.89
C GLU A 53 10.17 -7.36 2.63
N GLU A 54 9.83 -6.95 3.85
CA GLU A 54 8.71 -7.50 4.61
C GLU A 54 7.65 -6.41 4.82
N ILE A 55 6.45 -6.67 4.35
CA ILE A 55 5.28 -5.79 4.49
C ILE A 55 4.20 -6.56 5.24
N LYS A 56 3.66 -5.93 6.30
CA LYS A 56 2.60 -6.52 7.13
C LYS A 56 1.51 -5.50 7.38
N GLY A 57 0.28 -5.96 7.53
CA GLY A 57 -0.85 -5.11 7.89
C GLY A 57 -2.11 -5.93 8.14
N LYS A 58 -3.22 -5.25 8.38
CA LYS A 58 -4.55 -5.85 8.53
C LYS A 58 -5.49 -5.31 7.48
N VAL A 59 -6.08 -6.20 6.70
CA VAL A 59 -7.05 -5.84 5.68
C VAL A 59 -8.45 -5.72 6.28
N ARG A 60 -9.17 -4.67 5.88
CA ARG A 60 -10.58 -4.40 6.16
C ARG A 60 -11.26 -3.98 4.86
N SER A 61 -12.58 -3.94 4.84
CA SER A 61 -13.31 -3.46 3.65
C SER A 61 -12.85 -2.04 3.32
N SER A 62 -12.29 -1.88 2.12
CA SER A 62 -11.77 -0.62 1.57
C SER A 62 -10.64 0.03 2.38
N ARG A 63 -9.96 -0.71 3.25
CA ARG A 63 -8.90 -0.17 4.12
C ARG A 63 -7.81 -1.21 4.47
N ILE A 64 -6.60 -0.73 4.69
CA ILE A 64 -5.53 -1.44 5.39
C ILE A 64 -5.17 -0.66 6.65
N GLU A 65 -5.06 -1.36 7.77
CA GLU A 65 -4.68 -0.85 9.08
C GLU A 65 -3.35 -1.48 9.52
N ASP A 66 -2.69 -0.88 10.51
CA ASP A 66 -1.45 -1.38 11.11
C ASP A 66 -0.35 -1.72 10.09
N LEU A 67 -0.29 -0.96 8.99
CA LEU A 67 0.67 -1.19 7.91
C LEU A 67 2.11 -0.91 8.40
N SER A 68 3.01 -1.79 8.00
CA SER A 68 4.44 -1.70 8.24
C SER A 68 5.22 -2.16 7.02
N GLY A 69 6.49 -1.73 6.93
CA GLY A 69 7.33 -2.00 5.77
C GLY A 69 7.15 -1.03 4.61
N VAL A 70 6.32 0.01 4.77
CA VAL A 70 6.12 1.06 3.76
C VAL A 70 6.41 2.43 4.38
N GLN A 71 7.15 3.27 3.67
CA GLN A 71 7.47 4.64 4.08
C GLN A 71 7.17 5.61 2.95
N ALA A 72 6.71 6.79 3.29
CA ALA A 72 6.52 7.91 2.38
C ALA A 72 7.54 9.01 2.67
N ARG A 73 7.96 9.74 1.64
CA ARG A 73 8.92 10.82 1.78
C ARG A 73 8.21 12.14 2.00
N GLU A 74 8.18 12.58 3.25
CA GLU A 74 7.63 13.86 3.65
C GLU A 74 8.75 14.88 3.83
N LEU A 75 8.76 15.93 3.00
CA LEU A 75 9.81 16.94 2.94
C LEU A 75 11.21 16.32 2.75
N LEU A 76 11.97 16.19 3.83
CA LEU A 76 13.34 15.64 3.85
C LEU A 76 13.46 14.36 4.68
N VAL A 77 12.36 13.86 5.25
CA VAL A 77 12.36 12.69 6.14
C VAL A 77 11.46 11.59 5.59
N TRP A 78 11.78 10.34 5.93
CA TRP A 78 10.94 9.19 5.65
C TRP A 78 10.02 8.94 6.83
N LEU A 79 8.71 8.91 6.58
CA LEU A 79 7.69 8.65 7.58
C LEU A 79 6.98 7.33 7.26
N ALA A 80 6.62 6.58 8.30
CA ALA A 80 5.93 5.30 8.11
C ALA A 80 4.50 5.52 7.60
N VAL A 81 4.13 4.76 6.57
CA VAL A 81 2.72 4.61 6.16
C VAL A 81 2.08 3.59 7.08
N LYS A 82 1.05 4.00 7.82
CA LYS A 82 0.35 3.22 8.85
C LYS A 82 -0.93 2.56 8.36
N GLY A 83 -1.43 3.00 7.22
CA GLY A 83 -2.62 2.44 6.62
C GLY A 83 -2.93 3.12 5.30
N LEU A 84 -3.97 2.61 4.65
CA LEU A 84 -4.62 3.33 3.59
C LEU A 84 -6.11 3.08 3.60
N HIS A 85 -6.89 3.99 3.05
CA HIS A 85 -8.31 3.78 2.84
C HIS A 85 -8.86 4.45 1.59
N VAL A 86 -9.98 3.89 1.12
CA VAL A 86 -10.78 4.41 0.01
C VAL A 86 -12.10 4.88 0.61
N ASP A 87 -12.31 6.20 0.72
CA ASP A 87 -13.49 6.78 1.40
C ASP A 87 -14.78 6.60 0.59
N ASP A 88 -14.73 6.88 -0.71
CA ASP A 88 -15.90 6.83 -1.59
C ASP A 88 -15.48 6.46 -3.03
N PRO A 89 -15.98 5.33 -3.59
CA PRO A 89 -15.76 4.94 -4.98
C PRO A 89 -16.11 6.04 -6.00
N GLU A 90 -17.07 6.92 -5.70
CA GLU A 90 -17.48 8.02 -6.58
C GLU A 90 -16.47 9.18 -6.58
N THR A 91 -15.78 9.39 -5.46
CA THR A 91 -14.77 10.46 -5.34
C THR A 91 -13.45 10.11 -6.03
N GLY A 92 -13.15 8.81 -6.17
CA GLY A 92 -11.98 8.33 -6.89
C GLY A 92 -10.66 8.71 -6.23
N PHE A 93 -10.61 8.80 -4.90
CA PHE A 93 -9.37 9.06 -4.15
C PHE A 93 -8.99 7.92 -3.20
N VAL A 94 -7.70 7.81 -2.97
CA VAL A 94 -7.04 6.90 -2.04
C VAL A 94 -6.24 7.73 -1.05
N TYR A 95 -6.38 7.45 0.24
CA TYR A 95 -5.68 8.17 1.29
C TYR A 95 -4.62 7.28 1.92
N LEU A 96 -3.37 7.75 1.95
CA LEU A 96 -2.27 7.11 2.68
C LEU A 96 -2.15 7.77 4.06
N GLU A 97 -2.19 6.98 5.13
CA GLU A 97 -2.01 7.47 6.50
C GLU A 97 -0.52 7.49 6.83
N ILE A 98 0.10 8.66 6.87
CA ILE A 98 1.56 8.83 6.98
C ILE A 98 1.88 9.46 8.34
N GLY A 99 2.27 8.65 9.32
CA GLY A 99 2.52 9.13 10.69
C GLY A 99 1.30 9.80 11.31
N LEU A 100 1.30 11.14 11.37
CA LEU A 100 0.18 11.98 11.87
C LEU A 100 -0.48 12.83 10.78
N THR A 101 -0.14 12.60 9.50
CA THR A 101 -0.68 13.28 8.33
C THR A 101 -1.30 12.28 7.36
N TYR A 102 -1.87 12.78 6.27
CA TYR A 102 -2.40 11.98 5.18
C TYR A 102 -2.01 12.56 3.81
N SER A 103 -1.73 11.69 2.85
CA SER A 103 -1.62 12.04 1.43
C SER A 103 -2.90 11.62 0.71
N ARG A 104 -3.44 12.50 -0.13
CA ARG A 104 -4.61 12.22 -0.98
C ARG A 104 -4.14 12.01 -2.42
N LEU A 105 -4.36 10.82 -2.94
CA LEU A 105 -3.94 10.40 -4.27
C LEU A 105 -5.15 10.00 -5.11
N SER A 106 -5.11 10.20 -6.42
CA SER A 106 -6.13 9.71 -7.35
C SER A 106 -6.12 8.18 -7.39
N ALA A 107 -7.30 7.56 -7.40
CA ALA A 107 -7.46 6.13 -7.62
C ALA A 107 -6.88 5.68 -8.98
N GLN A 108 -6.79 6.59 -9.96
CA GLN A 108 -6.17 6.32 -11.26
C GLN A 108 -4.69 5.93 -11.13
N SER A 109 -4.01 6.46 -10.11
CA SER A 109 -2.59 6.18 -9.86
C SER A 109 -2.35 4.76 -9.36
N PHE A 110 -3.41 4.02 -9.02
CA PHE A 110 -3.34 2.66 -8.52
C PHE A 110 -3.96 1.62 -9.48
N GLN A 111 -4.12 1.94 -10.76
CA GLN A 111 -4.65 0.99 -11.75
C GLN A 111 -3.68 -0.17 -12.03
N GLU A 112 -2.38 0.12 -12.03
CA GLU A 112 -1.32 -0.86 -12.26
C GLU A 112 -0.34 -0.88 -11.08
N PRO A 113 0.30 -2.03 -10.79
CA PRO A 113 1.40 -2.08 -9.82
C PRO A 113 2.45 -1.00 -10.12
N PRO A 114 2.93 -0.27 -9.11
CA PRO A 114 3.82 0.85 -9.35
C PRO A 114 5.17 0.31 -9.84
N PRO A 115 5.80 0.97 -10.83
CA PRO A 115 7.12 0.57 -11.29
C PRO A 115 8.12 0.75 -10.14
N CYS A 116 8.81 -0.34 -9.77
CA CYS A 116 9.78 -0.33 -8.69
C CYS A 116 11.21 -0.13 -9.22
N SER A 117 11.87 0.92 -8.73
CA SER A 117 13.30 1.15 -8.95
C SER A 117 14.12 0.69 -7.74
N ASP A 118 15.39 0.37 -7.99
CA ASP A 118 16.40 0.24 -6.93
C ASP A 118 16.62 1.56 -6.17
#